data_AF-A0A0A0RXU5-F1
#
_entry.id   AF-A0A0A0RXU5-F1
#
_cell.length_a   1.000
_cell.length_b   1.000
_cell.length_c   1.000
_cell.angle_alpha   90.00
_cell.angle_beta   90.00
_cell.angle_gamma   90.00
#
_symmetry.space_group_name_H-M   'P 1'
#
loop_
_entity.id
_entity.type
_entity.pdbx_description
1 polymer ?
#
loop_
_entity_poly.entity_id
_entity_poly.type
_entity_poly.pdbx_seq_one_letter_code
_entity_poly.pdbx_strand_id
1 'polypeptide(L)'
;STGGVKKPHRYKPGTVALREIRRYQKSTELLIRKLPFQRLVREIAQDFKSDLRFQSSAIGALQESVEAYLVSLFEDTNLCAIHAKRVTI
;
A
#
# COMPACT_ATOMS: atom_id res chain seq x y z
N SER A 1 5.53 -39.67 -31.40
CA SER A 1 4.89 -39.42 -30.09
C SER A 1 5.00 -37.95 -29.75
N THR A 2 4.02 -37.15 -30.17
CA THR A 2 4.00 -35.70 -29.93
C THR A 2 3.70 -35.42 -28.46
N GLY A 3 4.73 -35.07 -27.68
CA GLY A 3 4.60 -34.71 -26.27
C GLY A 3 3.70 -33.49 -26.13
N GLY A 4 2.56 -33.64 -25.45
CA GLY A 4 1.57 -32.58 -25.29
C GLY A 4 2.15 -31.34 -24.61
N VAL A 5 1.74 -30.16 -25.07
CA VAL A 5 2.15 -28.86 -24.52
C VAL A 5 1.74 -28.78 -23.04
N LYS A 6 2.71 -28.57 -22.15
CA LYS A 6 2.48 -28.44 -20.71
C LYS A 6 1.67 -27.16 -20.43
N LYS A 7 0.57 -27.27 -19.70
CA LYS A 7 -0.24 -26.10 -19.31
C LYS A 7 0.58 -25.10 -18.49
N PRO A 8 0.40 -23.78 -18.70
CA PRO A 8 1.04 -22.76 -17.87
C PRO A 8 0.70 -22.96 -16.39
N HIS A 9 1.72 -22.86 -15.53
CA HIS A 9 1.52 -22.96 -14.08
C HIS A 9 0.81 -21.71 -13.55
N ARG A 10 -0.27 -21.91 -12.77
CA ARG A 10 -0.99 -20.84 -12.08
C ARG A 10 -1.02 -21.12 -10.58
N TYR A 11 -0.58 -20.13 -9.79
CA TYR A 11 -0.70 -20.21 -8.33
C TYR A 11 -2.17 -20.20 -7.89
N LYS A 12 -2.47 -20.92 -6.81
CA LYS A 12 -3.82 -20.92 -6.21
C LYS A 12 -4.16 -19.50 -5.70
N PRO A 13 -5.44 -19.09 -5.75
CA PRO A 13 -5.88 -17.84 -5.11
C PRO A 13 -5.36 -17.74 -3.66
N GLY A 14 -4.94 -16.55 -3.25
CA GLY A 14 -4.31 -16.29 -1.94
C GLY A 14 -2.81 -16.62 -1.84
N THR A 15 -2.25 -17.47 -2.73
CA THR A 15 -0.81 -17.83 -2.65
C THR A 15 0.10 -16.64 -2.95
N VAL A 16 -0.27 -15.79 -3.90
CA VAL A 16 0.49 -14.59 -4.24
C VAL A 16 0.28 -13.51 -3.19
N ALA A 17 -0.95 -13.31 -2.73
CA ALA A 17 -1.27 -12.34 -1.66
C ALA A 17 -0.48 -12.61 -0.36
N LEU A 18 -0.42 -13.87 0.09
CA LEU A 18 0.38 -14.23 1.29
C LEU A 18 1.88 -14.00 1.09
N ARG A 19 2.37 -14.10 -0.16
CA ARG A 19 3.78 -13.82 -0.49
C ARG A 19 4.06 -12.33 -0.45
N GLU A 20 3.14 -11.52 -0.95
CA GLU A 20 3.22 -10.06 -0.91
C GLU A 20 3.15 -9.53 0.51
N ILE A 21 2.24 -10.04 1.34
CA ILE A 21 2.14 -9.68 2.77
C ILE A 21 3.49 -9.92 3.47
N ARG A 22 4.08 -11.12 3.33
CA ARG A 22 5.39 -11.43 3.93
C ARG A 22 6.52 -10.56 3.39
N ARG A 23 6.48 -10.23 2.10
CA ARG A 23 7.47 -9.35 1.47
C ARG A 23 7.39 -7.96 2.09
N TYR A 24 6.21 -7.35 2.13
CA TYR A 24 6.01 -5.99 2.59
C TYR A 24 6.22 -5.84 4.10
N GLN A 25 5.85 -6.84 4.90
CA GLN A 25 6.15 -6.86 6.33
C GLN A 25 7.65 -6.95 6.65
N LYS A 26 8.48 -7.43 5.71
CA LYS A 26 9.95 -7.51 5.89
C LYS A 26 10.67 -6.23 5.47
N SER A 27 10.06 -5.42 4.62
CA SER A 27 10.64 -4.18 4.09
C SER A 27 10.12 -2.95 4.83
N THR A 28 10.87 -1.86 4.74
CA THR A 28 10.46 -0.52 5.21
C THR A 28 10.36 0.48 4.05
N GLU A 29 10.23 -0.02 2.81
CA GLU A 29 10.07 0.84 1.64
C GLU A 29 8.68 1.49 1.65
N LEU A 30 8.63 2.78 1.29
CA LEU A 30 7.38 3.49 1.08
C LEU A 30 6.69 2.93 -0.17
N LEU A 31 5.40 2.60 -0.05
CA LEU A 31 4.60 1.94 -1.06
C LEU A 31 3.86 2.93 -1.96
N ILE A 32 3.57 4.14 -1.47
CA ILE A 32 2.94 5.18 -2.28
C ILE A 32 4.00 5.86 -3.14
N ARG A 33 3.68 6.05 -4.43
CA ARG A 33 4.58 6.75 -5.34
C ARG A 33 4.78 8.20 -4.90
N LYS A 34 6.04 8.62 -4.78
CA LYS A 34 6.43 9.95 -4.26
C LYS A 34 5.83 11.13 -5.03
N LEU A 35 5.86 11.11 -6.36
CA LEU A 35 5.38 12.25 -7.16
C LEU A 35 3.84 12.45 -7.06
N PRO A 36 3.00 11.41 -7.22
CA PRO A 36 1.57 11.53 -6.93
C PRO A 36 1.27 12.00 -5.50
N PHE A 37 1.95 11.44 -4.49
CA PHE A 37 1.77 11.86 -3.09
C PHE A 37 2.11 13.34 -2.89
N GLN A 38 3.24 13.80 -3.44
CA GLN A 38 3.61 15.21 -3.38
C GLN A 38 2.59 16.13 -4.05
N ARG A 39 2.01 15.72 -5.19
CA ARG A 39 0.96 16.50 -5.88
C ARG A 39 -0.28 16.62 -5.00
N LEU A 40 -0.72 15.52 -4.39
CA LEU A 40 -1.86 15.51 -3.46
C LEU A 40 -1.63 16.41 -2.24
N VAL A 41 -0.45 16.35 -1.63
CA VAL A 41 -0.12 17.24 -0.48
C VAL A 41 -0.23 18.71 -0.88
N ARG A 42 0.27 19.07 -2.08
CA ARG A 42 0.21 20.46 -2.58
C ARG A 42 -1.20 20.89 -2.93
N GLU A 43 -1.99 20.00 -3.52
CA GLU A 43 -3.40 20.23 -3.84
C GLU A 43 -4.18 20.56 -2.57
N ILE A 44 -4.10 19.71 -1.54
CA ILE A 44 -4.78 19.93 -0.26
C ILE A 44 -4.29 21.22 0.41
N ALA A 45 -2.98 21.47 0.43
CA ALA A 45 -2.42 22.65 1.09
C ALA A 45 -2.84 23.96 0.42
N GLN A 46 -3.05 23.95 -0.90
CA GLN A 46 -3.48 25.11 -1.67
C GLN A 46 -4.85 25.61 -1.21
N ASP A 47 -5.74 24.73 -0.77
CA ASP A 47 -7.07 25.09 -0.26
C ASP A 47 -7.00 25.87 1.06
N PHE A 48 -5.90 25.74 1.82
CA PHE A 48 -5.70 26.46 3.07
C PHE A 48 -4.92 27.75 2.89
N LYS A 49 -3.87 27.73 2.06
CA LYS A 49 -3.03 28.89 1.78
C LYS A 49 -2.33 28.75 0.44
N SER A 50 -2.48 29.75 -0.42
CA SER A 50 -1.77 29.82 -1.69
C SER A 50 -0.27 30.02 -1.51
N ASP A 51 0.50 29.61 -2.52
CA ASP A 51 1.93 29.90 -2.67
C ASP A 51 2.82 29.30 -1.57
N LEU A 52 2.37 28.23 -0.92
CA LEU A 52 3.17 27.47 0.05
C LEU A 52 4.34 26.74 -0.61
N ARG A 53 5.53 26.91 -0.02
CA ARG A 53 6.73 26.14 -0.36
C ARG A 53 6.92 25.02 0.67
N PHE A 54 7.23 23.83 0.17
CA PHE A 54 7.47 22.65 0.99
C PHE A 54 8.95 22.26 0.91
N GLN A 55 9.54 21.97 2.07
CA GLN A 55 10.82 21.29 2.15
C GLN A 55 10.66 19.83 1.69
N SER A 56 11.69 19.25 1.09
CA SER A 56 11.68 17.84 0.67
C SER A 56 11.46 16.89 1.85
N SER A 57 12.09 17.16 3.00
CA SER A 57 11.91 16.40 4.24
C SER A 57 10.49 16.52 4.81
N ALA A 58 9.81 17.66 4.64
CA ALA A 58 8.43 17.83 5.11
C ALA A 58 7.47 16.91 4.33
N ILE A 59 7.64 16.82 3.00
CA ILE A 59 6.87 15.87 2.18
C ILE A 59 7.19 14.42 2.58
N GLY A 60 8.47 14.11 2.84
CA GLY A 60 8.89 12.80 3.32
C GLY A 60 8.23 12.41 4.65
N ALA A 61 8.25 13.31 5.63
CA ALA A 61 7.64 13.10 6.94
C ALA A 61 6.13 12.89 6.86
N LEU A 62 5.44 13.68 6.02
CA LEU A 62 4.02 13.48 5.76
C LEU A 62 3.74 12.11 5.14
N GLN A 63 4.58 11.66 4.20
CA GLN A 63 4.41 10.36 3.56
C GLN A 63 4.62 9.22 4.55
N GLU A 64 5.69 9.27 5.35
CA GLU A 64 5.98 8.27 6.39
C GLU A 64 4.83 8.17 7.40
N SER A 65 4.33 9.31 7.87
CA SER A 65 3.22 9.33 8.83
C SER A 65 1.92 8.78 8.25
N VAL A 66 1.58 9.13 7.01
CA VAL A 66 0.35 8.66 6.36
C VAL A 66 0.41 7.16 6.08
N GLU A 67 1.53 6.66 5.56
CA GLU A 67 1.66 5.22 5.29
C GLU A 67 1.65 4.40 6.58
N ALA A 68 2.33 4.86 7.65
CA ALA A 68 2.26 4.20 8.95
C ALA A 68 0.83 4.18 9.52
N TYR A 69 0.11 5.29 9.41
CA TYR A 69 -1.30 5.37 9.84
C TYR A 69 -2.19 4.40 9.05
N LEU A 70 -2.07 4.36 7.72
CA LEU A 70 -2.87 3.47 6.88
C LEU A 70 -2.57 1.99 7.15
N VAL A 71 -1.31 1.61 7.39
CA VAL A 71 -0.96 0.24 7.77
C VAL A 71 -1.65 -0.15 9.07
N SER A 72 -1.55 0.69 10.12
CA SER A 72 -2.23 0.44 11.40
C SER A 72 -3.75 0.34 11.24
N LEU A 73 -4.35 1.22 10.42
CA LEU A 73 -5.79 1.16 10.14
C LEU A 73 -6.19 -0.14 9.44
N PHE A 74 -5.38 -0.64 8.50
CA PHE A 74 -5.65 -1.91 7.82
C PHE A 74 -5.47 -3.13 8.73
N GLU A 75 -4.57 -3.07 9.71
CA GLU A 75 -4.43 -4.10 10.74
C GLU A 75 -5.73 -4.21 11.56
N ASP A 76 -6.25 -3.09 12.06
CA ASP A 76 -7.51 -3.05 12.81
C ASP A 76 -8.70 -3.47 11.94
N THR A 77 -8.77 -3.00 10.69
CA THR A 77 -9.83 -3.37 9.76
C THR A 77 -9.83 -4.87 9.48
N ASN A 78 -8.65 -5.48 9.38
CA ASN A 78 -8.51 -6.93 9.21
C ASN A 78 -8.98 -7.70 10.45
N LEU A 79 -8.69 -7.20 11.67
CA LEU A 79 -9.25 -7.78 12.90
C LEU A 79 -10.79 -7.73 12.90
N CYS A 80 -11.39 -6.62 12.46
CA CYS A 80 -12.85 -6.51 12.31
C CYS A 80 -13.42 -7.48 11.26
N ALA A 81 -12.73 -7.68 10.13
CA ALA A 81 -13.15 -8.65 9.11
C ALA A 81 -13.14 -10.08 9.65
N ILE A 82 -12.06 -10.47 10.36
CA ILE A 82 -11.92 -11.78 11.01
C ILE A 82 -12.99 -11.98 12.08
N HIS A 83 -13.28 -10.94 12.88
CA HIS A 83 -14.36 -10.97 13.86
C HIS A 83 -15.72 -11.30 13.21
N ALA A 84 -15.97 -10.76 12.01
CA ALA A 84 -17.16 -11.07 11.21
C ALA A 84 -17.06 -12.38 10.40
N LYS A 85 -16.05 -13.24 10.65
CA LYS A 85 -15.78 -14.48 9.91
C LYS A 85 -15.56 -14.28 8.40
N ARG A 86 -15.08 -13.10 7.99
CA ARG A 86 -14.70 -12.77 6.62
C ARG A 86 -13.18 -12.74 6.48
N VAL A 87 -12.70 -12.94 5.25
CA VAL A 87 -11.27 -12.82 4.88
C VAL A 87 -11.00 -11.66 3.92
N THR A 88 -12.06 -10.99 3.48
CA THR A 88 -12.02 -9.75 2.70
C THR A 88 -12.48 -8.64 3.63
N ILE A 89 -11.68 -7.57 3.73
CA ILE A 89 -12.03 -6.36 4.49
C ILE A 89 -13.27 -5.68 3.91
#